data_AF-A0A3S5JUG6-F1
#
_entry.id   AF-A0A3S5JUG6-F1
#
_cell.length_a   1.000
_cell.length_b   1.000
_cell.length_c   1.000
_cell.angle_alpha   90.00
_cell.angle_beta   90.00
_cell.angle_gamma   90.00
#
_symmetry.space_group_name_H-M   'P 1'
#
loop_
_entity.id
_entity.type
_entity.pdbx_description
1 polymer ?
#
loop_
_entity_poly.entity_id
_entity_poly.type
_entity_poly.pdbx_seq_one_letter_code
_entity_poly.pdbx_strand_id
1 'polypeptide(L)'
;MKTPIIEIYALLVCFITVACASVWLSTGLYAVIGVGKPKITISGWAYEMHQSNQQFQKPVLGEPFLLGPPGAVEVNKPEPIEHLSDKEITEKRLASYKLELQSEVRKHKRELIKSLIAVFICLPLFFIHWRFVKPK
;
A
#
# COMPACT_ATOMS: atom_id res chain seq x y z
N MET A 1 -6.73 -41.66 -23.99
CA MET A 1 -5.57 -41.24 -23.15
C MET A 1 -5.44 -39.74 -22.92
N LYS A 2 -6.29 -38.86 -23.49
CA LYS A 2 -6.19 -37.39 -23.30
C LYS A 2 -6.88 -36.85 -22.04
N THR A 3 -7.82 -37.62 -21.49
CA THR A 3 -8.57 -37.29 -20.27
C THR A 3 -7.70 -37.05 -19.03
N PRO A 4 -6.69 -37.90 -18.67
CA PRO A 4 -5.87 -37.65 -17.49
C PRO A 4 -4.99 -36.40 -17.62
N ILE A 5 -4.52 -36.06 -18.84
CA ILE A 5 -3.68 -34.88 -19.06
C ILE A 5 -4.49 -33.60 -18.85
N ILE A 6 -5.73 -33.55 -19.33
CA ILE A 6 -6.62 -32.40 -19.16
C ILE A 6 -6.99 -32.21 -17.69
N GLU A 7 -7.23 -33.30 -16.96
CA GLU A 7 -7.57 -33.28 -15.54
C GLU A 7 -6.39 -32.75 -14.69
N ILE A 8 -5.17 -33.25 -14.94
CA ILE A 8 -3.96 -32.76 -14.26
C ILE A 8 -3.74 -31.26 -14.55
N TYR A 9 -3.90 -30.84 -15.81
CA TYR A 9 -3.80 -29.43 -16.18
C TYR A 9 -4.83 -28.57 -15.42
N ALA A 10 -6.10 -29.00 -15.39
CA ALA A 10 -7.16 -28.26 -14.73
C ALA A 10 -6.93 -28.17 -13.21
N LEU A 11 -6.45 -29.25 -12.57
CA LEU A 11 -6.06 -29.24 -11.16
C LEU A 11 -4.89 -28.29 -10.88
N LEU A 12 -3.88 -28.26 -11.74
CA LEU A 12 -2.74 -27.35 -11.60
C LEU A 12 -3.18 -25.88 -11.68
N VAL A 13 -4.03 -25.55 -12.65
CA VAL A 13 -4.59 -24.19 -12.77
C VAL A 13 -5.46 -23.84 -11.56
N CYS A 14 -6.28 -24.77 -11.07
CA CYS A 14 -7.06 -24.58 -9.84
C CYS A 14 -6.14 -24.30 -8.63
N PHE A 15 -5.04 -25.02 -8.49
CA PHE A 15 -4.09 -24.81 -7.41
C PHE A 15 -3.43 -23.43 -7.47
N ILE A 16 -2.93 -23.04 -8.65
CA ILE A 16 -2.30 -21.73 -8.86
C ILE A 16 -3.29 -20.59 -8.60
N THR A 17 -4.53 -20.72 -9.10
CA THR A 17 -5.57 -19.69 -8.89
C THR A 17 -5.95 -19.54 -7.42
N VAL A 18 -6.05 -20.63 -6.65
CA VAL A 18 -6.28 -20.58 -5.20
C VAL A 18 -5.11 -19.92 -4.46
N ALA A 19 -3.87 -20.28 -4.81
CA ALA A 19 -2.68 -19.66 -4.22
C ALA A 19 -2.65 -18.14 -4.49
N CYS A 20 -2.85 -17.72 -5.74
CA CYS A 20 -2.94 -16.31 -6.12
C CYS A 20 -4.09 -15.60 -5.37
N ALA A 21 -5.29 -16.19 -5.34
CA ALA A 21 -6.43 -15.61 -4.65
C ALA A 21 -6.14 -15.43 -3.14
N SER A 22 -5.44 -16.37 -2.50
CA SER A 22 -5.08 -16.27 -1.08
C SER A 22 -4.16 -15.09 -0.77
N VAL A 23 -3.18 -14.83 -1.63
CA VAL A 23 -2.25 -13.68 -1.50
C VAL A 23 -3.01 -12.37 -1.64
N TRP A 24 -3.88 -12.28 -2.66
CA TRP A 24 -4.69 -11.08 -2.89
C TRP A 24 -5.72 -10.86 -1.79
N LEU A 25 -6.37 -11.91 -1.28
CA LEU A 25 -7.29 -11.82 -0.13
C LEU A 25 -6.57 -11.32 1.12
N SER A 26 -5.38 -11.84 1.42
CA SER A 26 -4.57 -11.40 2.56
C SER A 26 -4.23 -9.91 2.45
N THR A 27 -3.80 -9.48 1.27
CA THR A 27 -3.51 -8.07 0.97
C THR A 27 -4.77 -7.19 1.09
N GLY A 28 -5.91 -7.68 0.61
CA GLY A 28 -7.20 -6.99 0.69
C GLY A 28 -7.68 -6.81 2.13
N LEU A 29 -7.57 -7.86 2.95
CA LEU A 29 -7.89 -7.80 4.39
C LEU A 29 -7.02 -6.77 5.11
N TYR A 30 -5.72 -6.74 4.84
CA TYR A 30 -4.84 -5.72 5.40
C TYR A 30 -5.24 -4.30 4.97
N ALA A 31 -5.59 -4.13 3.69
CA ALA A 31 -6.06 -2.86 3.17
C ALA A 31 -7.37 -2.38 3.83
N VAL A 32 -8.31 -3.29 4.16
CA VAL A 32 -9.53 -2.94 4.91
C VAL A 32 -9.19 -2.34 6.28
N ILE A 33 -8.21 -2.92 6.99
CA ILE A 33 -7.75 -2.40 8.28
C ILE A 33 -7.15 -0.99 8.09
N GLY A 34 -6.35 -0.77 7.05
CA GLY A 34 -5.74 0.53 6.77
C GLY A 34 -6.73 1.63 6.40
N VAL A 35 -7.85 1.29 5.75
CA VAL A 35 -8.93 2.25 5.49
C VAL A 35 -9.68 2.62 6.78
N GLY A 36 -9.93 1.64 7.66
CA GLY A 36 -10.68 1.88 8.90
C GLY A 36 -9.85 2.49 10.03
N LYS A 37 -8.58 2.13 10.14
CA LYS A 37 -7.65 2.55 11.21
C LYS A 37 -6.27 2.95 10.63
N PRO A 38 -6.20 4.02 9.81
CA PRO A 38 -4.95 4.45 9.16
C PRO A 38 -3.83 4.82 10.15
N LYS A 39 -4.17 5.20 11.38
CA LYS A 39 -3.20 5.50 12.45
C LYS A 39 -2.34 4.30 12.85
N ILE A 40 -2.81 3.08 12.62
CA ILE A 40 -2.09 1.84 12.97
C ILE A 40 -1.23 1.38 11.78
N THR A 41 -1.63 1.72 10.55
CA THR A 41 -0.95 1.27 9.33
C THR A 41 0.04 2.26 8.77
N ILE A 42 -0.06 3.55 9.14
CA ILE A 42 0.92 4.58 8.83
C ILE A 42 2.32 4.12 9.28
N SER A 43 3.36 4.51 8.54
CA SER A 43 4.72 4.11 8.87
C SER A 43 5.12 4.62 10.26
N GLY A 44 5.91 3.83 11.00
CA GLY A 44 6.38 4.23 12.33
C GLY A 44 7.13 5.55 12.30
N TRP A 45 7.95 5.76 11.27
CA TRP A 45 8.65 7.03 11.04
C TRP A 45 7.69 8.22 10.87
N ALA A 46 6.67 8.09 10.01
CA ALA A 46 5.70 9.17 9.81
C ALA A 46 4.85 9.40 11.07
N TYR A 47 4.53 8.36 11.84
CA TYR A 47 3.86 8.49 13.12
C TYR A 47 4.71 9.27 14.13
N GLU A 48 5.98 8.90 14.29
CA GLU A 48 6.92 9.50 15.23
C GLU A 48 7.24 10.96 14.91
N MET A 49 7.45 11.28 13.63
CA MET A 49 7.74 12.64 13.17
C MET A 49 6.63 13.63 13.56
N HIS A 50 5.38 13.18 13.65
CA HIS A 50 4.24 14.02 13.98
C HIS A 50 3.88 14.04 15.47
N GLN A 51 4.59 13.34 16.37
CA GLN A 51 4.26 13.32 17.81
C GLN A 51 4.59 14.63 18.53
N SER A 52 5.66 15.32 18.14
CA SER A 52 6.09 16.58 18.78
C SER A 52 6.62 17.59 17.77
N ASN A 53 6.59 18.88 18.13
CA ASN A 53 7.15 19.95 17.29
C ASN A 53 8.67 19.77 17.10
N GLN A 54 9.37 19.33 18.14
CA GLN A 54 10.80 19.01 18.07
C GLN A 54 11.09 17.91 17.06
N GLN A 55 10.32 16.82 17.03
CA GLN A 55 10.49 15.76 16.03
C GLN A 55 10.12 16.20 14.63
N PHE A 56 9.06 17.00 14.48
CA PHE A 56 8.62 17.53 13.19
C PHE A 56 9.65 18.47 12.55
N GLN A 57 10.42 19.17 13.38
CA GLN A 57 11.48 20.08 12.93
C GLN A 57 12.84 19.40 12.75
N LYS A 58 13.00 18.13 13.16
CA LYS A 58 14.27 17.44 12.92
C LYS A 58 14.48 17.38 11.41
N PRO A 59 15.63 17.86 10.89
CA PRO A 59 15.96 17.62 9.51
C PRO A 59 15.92 16.11 9.30
N VAL A 60 15.27 15.68 8.21
CA VAL A 60 15.24 14.27 7.83
C VAL A 60 16.68 13.85 7.55
N LEU A 61 17.37 13.37 8.58
CA LEU A 61 18.74 12.87 8.54
C LEU A 61 18.67 11.50 7.85
N GLY A 62 18.55 11.54 6.53
CA GLY A 62 18.39 10.35 5.71
C GLY A 62 17.50 10.64 4.51
N GLU A 63 18.04 11.37 3.54
CA GLU A 63 17.91 11.17 2.09
C GLU A 63 18.58 12.39 1.41
N PRO A 64 19.89 12.37 1.12
CA PRO A 64 20.33 13.06 -0.08
C PRO A 64 19.65 12.30 -1.24
N PHE A 65 18.57 12.86 -1.77
CA PHE A 65 17.94 12.41 -3.00
C PHE A 65 18.97 12.58 -4.15
N LEU A 66 19.91 11.63 -4.25
CA LEU A 66 20.91 11.51 -5.31
C LEU A 66 20.45 10.48 -6.35
N LEU A 67 19.18 10.58 -6.78
CA LEU A 67 18.65 9.88 -7.95
C LEU A 67 18.10 10.86 -8.99
N GLY A 68 18.67 12.08 -9.05
CA GLY A 68 18.52 13.00 -10.17
C GLY A 68 19.85 13.16 -10.90
N PRO A 69 19.86 13.33 -12.24
CA PRO A 69 21.08 13.63 -12.98
C PRO A 69 21.76 14.89 -12.40
N PRO A 70 23.11 14.94 -12.39
CA PRO A 70 23.86 16.03 -11.79
C PRO A 70 23.59 17.32 -12.57
N GLY A 71 22.67 18.14 -12.07
CA GLY A 71 22.34 19.43 -12.70
C GLY A 71 20.89 19.90 -12.59
N ALA A 72 19.97 19.11 -12.05
CA ALA A 72 18.56 19.53 -11.94
C ALA A 72 18.00 19.23 -10.55
N VAL A 73 18.25 20.16 -9.62
CA VAL A 73 17.31 20.72 -8.63
C VAL A 73 18.19 21.62 -7.78
N GLU A 74 18.14 22.94 -8.00
CA GLU A 74 18.38 23.87 -6.91
C GLU A 74 17.36 23.47 -5.84
N VAL A 75 17.81 22.72 -4.84
CA VAL A 75 17.05 22.54 -3.62
C VAL A 75 17.02 23.95 -3.07
N ASN A 76 15.93 24.66 -3.35
CA ASN A 76 15.52 25.81 -2.55
C ASN A 76 15.59 25.28 -1.12
N LYS A 77 16.70 25.60 -0.46
CA LYS A 77 16.96 25.28 0.93
C LYS A 77 15.68 25.79 1.60
N PRO A 78 14.84 24.91 2.19
CA PRO A 78 13.65 25.39 2.87
C PRO A 78 14.14 26.50 3.80
N GLU A 79 13.60 27.70 3.63
CA GLU A 79 14.01 28.86 4.41
C GLU A 79 14.13 28.39 5.86
N PRO A 80 15.24 28.74 6.57
CA PRO A 80 15.41 28.32 7.94
C PRO A 80 14.10 28.57 8.69
N ILE A 81 13.56 27.52 9.32
CA ILE A 81 12.39 27.61 10.20
C ILE A 81 12.79 28.36 11.50
N GLU A 82 13.56 29.43 11.38
CA GLU A 82 14.12 30.19 12.50
C GLU A 82 13.13 31.24 13.04
N HIS A 83 11.97 31.43 12.39
CA HIS A 83 11.01 32.47 12.77
C HIS A 83 9.53 32.05 12.81
N LEU A 84 9.21 30.74 12.85
CA LEU A 84 7.83 30.34 13.08
C LEU A 84 7.53 30.28 14.58
N SER A 85 6.39 30.84 14.99
CA SER A 85 5.89 30.67 16.35
C SER A 85 5.57 29.20 16.62
N ASP A 86 5.71 28.74 17.87
CA ASP A 86 5.31 27.39 18.30
C ASP A 86 3.89 27.02 17.87
N LYS A 87 3.00 28.02 17.80
CA LYS A 87 1.63 27.85 17.32
C LYS A 87 1.58 27.48 15.83
N GLU A 88 2.33 28.18 14.99
CA GLU A 88 2.38 27.95 13.54
C GLU A 88 3.02 26.58 13.22
N ILE A 89 4.05 26.19 13.99
CA ILE A 89 4.67 24.86 13.87
C ILE A 89 3.66 23.77 14.22
N THR A 90 2.89 23.97 15.29
CA THR A 90 1.85 23.03 15.71
C THR A 90 0.77 22.89 14.63
N GLU A 91 0.32 24.00 14.05
CA GLU A 91 -0.68 24.00 12.98
C GLU A 91 -0.16 23.26 11.73
N LYS A 92 1.08 23.55 11.30
CA LYS A 92 1.72 22.85 10.16
C LYS A 92 1.88 21.35 10.43
N ARG A 93 2.32 20.96 11.63
CA ARG A 93 2.45 19.55 12.04
C ARG A 93 1.12 18.81 11.97
N LEU A 94 0.05 19.39 12.54
CA LEU A 94 -1.27 18.78 12.55
C LEU A 94 -1.87 18.68 11.14
N ALA A 95 -1.67 19.71 10.31
CA ALA A 95 -2.09 19.71 8.92
C ALA A 95 -1.36 18.63 8.11
N SER A 96 -0.03 18.53 8.25
CA SER A 96 0.79 17.52 7.60
C SER A 96 0.39 16.10 8.03
N TYR A 97 0.18 15.86 9.33
CA TYR A 97 -0.28 14.57 9.84
C TYR A 97 -1.65 14.17 9.28
N LYS A 98 -2.57 15.13 9.15
CA LYS A 98 -3.89 14.89 8.56
C LYS A 98 -3.76 14.49 7.08
N LEU A 99 -2.89 15.14 6.32
CA LEU A 99 -2.63 14.79 4.93
C LEU A 99 -2.02 13.39 4.82
N GLU A 100 -1.11 13.03 5.72
CA GLU A 100 -0.48 11.70 5.75
C GLU A 100 -1.50 10.59 6.07
N LEU A 101 -2.42 10.83 7.01
CA LEU A 101 -3.52 9.90 7.25
C LEU A 101 -4.43 9.75 6.03
N GLN A 102 -4.70 10.84 5.31
CA GLN A 102 -5.51 10.80 4.09
C GLN A 102 -4.80 10.08 2.94
N SER A 103 -3.48 10.27 2.78
CA SER A 103 -2.67 9.59 1.78
C SER A 103 -2.63 8.08 2.07
N GLU A 104 -2.49 7.70 3.34
CA GLU A 104 -2.51 6.31 3.79
C GLU A 104 -3.87 5.64 3.51
N VAL A 105 -4.99 6.31 3.81
CA VAL A 105 -6.33 5.81 3.43
C VAL A 105 -6.45 5.63 1.93
N ARG A 106 -5.98 6.60 1.13
CA ARG A 106 -6.05 6.52 -0.34
C ARG A 106 -5.22 5.35 -0.88
N LYS A 107 -4.03 5.14 -0.32
CA LYS A 107 -3.15 4.01 -0.65
C LYS A 107 -3.87 2.68 -0.39
N HIS A 108 -4.46 2.50 0.80
CA HIS A 108 -5.19 1.28 1.13
C HIS A 108 -6.46 1.10 0.30
N LYS A 109 -7.19 2.16 -0.03
CA LYS A 109 -8.33 2.08 -0.97
C LYS A 109 -7.89 1.55 -2.34
N ARG A 110 -6.75 2.01 -2.85
CA ARG A 110 -6.20 1.53 -4.13
C ARG A 110 -5.81 0.06 -4.06
N GLU A 111 -5.14 -0.36 -2.99
CA GLU A 111 -4.76 -1.77 -2.80
C GLU A 111 -5.97 -2.68 -2.62
N LEU A 112 -7.02 -2.21 -1.93
CA LEU A 112 -8.29 -2.92 -1.81
C LEU A 112 -8.95 -3.12 -3.18
N ILE A 113 -9.01 -2.08 -4.01
CA ILE A 113 -9.57 -2.19 -5.36
C ILE A 113 -8.78 -3.20 -6.21
N LYS A 114 -7.44 -3.14 -6.18
CA LYS A 114 -6.59 -4.11 -6.90
C LYS A 114 -6.84 -5.55 -6.44
N SER A 115 -6.90 -5.75 -5.12
CA SER A 115 -7.20 -7.06 -4.52
C SER A 115 -8.56 -7.59 -4.96
N LEU A 116 -9.60 -6.76 -4.97
CA LEU A 116 -10.93 -7.14 -5.44
C LEU A 116 -10.93 -7.54 -6.92
N ILE A 117 -10.25 -6.78 -7.79
CA ILE A 117 -10.12 -7.12 -9.20
C ILE A 117 -9.41 -8.47 -9.37
N ALA A 118 -8.31 -8.70 -8.65
CA ALA A 118 -7.57 -9.95 -8.74
C ALA A 118 -8.38 -11.17 -8.29
N VAL A 119 -9.11 -11.05 -7.17
CA VAL A 119 -10.04 -12.10 -6.71
C VAL A 119 -11.16 -12.32 -7.73
N PHE A 120 -11.72 -11.24 -8.28
CA PHE A 120 -12.76 -11.32 -9.30
C PHE A 120 -12.30 -12.01 -10.59
N ILE A 121 -11.01 -11.95 -10.95
CA ILE A 121 -10.42 -12.70 -12.06
C ILE A 121 -10.13 -14.15 -11.68
N CYS A 122 -9.66 -14.41 -10.46
CA CYS A 122 -9.36 -15.76 -9.99
C CYS A 122 -10.61 -16.64 -9.86
N LEU A 123 -11.75 -16.07 -9.45
CA LEU A 123 -13.02 -16.79 -9.31
C LEU A 123 -13.48 -17.48 -10.61
N PRO A 124 -13.70 -16.79 -11.75
CA PRO A 124 -14.14 -17.43 -12.98
C PRO A 124 -13.10 -18.40 -13.52
N LEU A 125 -11.80 -18.08 -13.42
CA LEU A 125 -10.73 -19.01 -13.81
C LEU A 125 -10.83 -20.33 -13.03
N PHE A 126 -10.99 -20.24 -11.71
CA PHE A 126 -11.18 -21.40 -10.85
C PHE A 126 -12.46 -22.17 -11.23
N PHE A 127 -13.61 -21.49 -11.32
CA PHE A 127 -14.89 -22.14 -11.62
C PHE A 127 -14.91 -22.85 -12.99
N ILE A 128 -14.31 -22.24 -14.01
CA ILE A 128 -14.21 -22.85 -15.35
C ILE A 128 -13.35 -24.11 -15.29
N HIS A 129 -12.16 -24.04 -14.66
CA HIS A 129 -11.25 -25.19 -14.60
C HIS A 129 -11.78 -26.29 -13.68
N TRP A 130 -12.41 -25.93 -12.57
CA TRP A 130 -13.04 -26.85 -11.65
C TRP A 130 -14.16 -27.67 -12.32
N ARG A 131 -14.87 -27.08 -13.28
CA ARG A 131 -15.90 -27.78 -14.05
C ARG A 131 -15.36 -28.86 -14.99
N PHE A 132 -14.10 -28.78 -15.40
CA PHE A 132 -13.43 -29.86 -16.14
C PHE A 132 -12.98 -31.01 -15.25
N VAL A 133 -12.73 -30.73 -13.96
CA VAL A 133 -12.31 -31.73 -12.98
C VAL A 133 -13.49 -32.46 -12.38
N LYS A 134 -14.62 -31.78 -12.10
CA LYS A 134 -15.82 -32.44 -11.57
C LYS A 134 -16.44 -33.34 -12.65
N PRO A 135 -16.40 -34.68 -12.51
CA PRO A 135 -17.20 -35.54 -13.37
C PRO A 135 -18.68 -35.24 -13.10
N LYS A 136 -19.49 -35.24 -14.17
CA LYS A 136 -20.95 -35.23 -14.05
C LYS A 136 -21.44 -36.46 -13.30
#